data_AF-A0A433PBP7-F1
#
_entry.id   AF-A0A433PBP7-F1
#
_cell.length_a   1.000
_cell.length_b   1.000
_cell.length_c   1.000
_cell.angle_alpha   90.00
_cell.angle_beta   90.00
_cell.angle_gamma   90.00
#
_symmetry.space_group_name_H-M   'P 1'
#
loop_
_entity.id
_entity.type
_entity.pdbx_description
1 polymer ?
#
loop_
_entity_poly.entity_id
_entity_poly.type
_entity_poly.pdbx_seq_one_letter_code
_entity_poly.pdbx_strand_id
1 'polypeptide(L)'
;MPMIDNFDMPITSEHHTKYYCHTIDFFRRLYSSLLNNNSNIHKAFVVGVLPIEMHMLLPGVDLLSYDRYVDQFRFTEPEVIQLHCKHINEDMPSIDNLRDLYGGYWVRKCELYNPRLIIKYITNN
;
A
#
# COMPACT_ATOMS: atom_id res chain seq x y z
N MET A 1 3.95 -11.61 16.34
CA MET A 1 3.89 -10.25 15.78
C MET A 1 2.51 -10.10 15.16
N PRO A 2 1.61 -9.28 15.72
CA PRO A 2 0.28 -9.05 15.15
C PRO A 2 0.36 -8.41 13.76
N MET A 3 -0.59 -8.77 12.90
CA MET A 3 -0.77 -8.14 11.58
C MET A 3 -2.20 -7.57 11.49
N ILE A 4 -2.30 -6.31 11.10
CA ILE A 4 -3.58 -5.59 10.91
C ILE A 4 -3.64 -5.20 9.44
N ASP A 5 -4.52 -5.86 8.69
CA ASP A 5 -4.75 -5.56 7.28
C ASP A 5 -5.95 -4.62 7.12
N ASN A 6 -5.94 -3.80 6.06
CA ASN A 6 -6.98 -2.83 5.74
C ASN A 6 -7.43 -1.96 6.94
N PHE A 7 -6.47 -1.49 7.75
CA PHE A 7 -6.77 -0.78 9.01
C PHE A 7 -7.57 0.52 8.82
N ASP A 8 -7.51 1.09 7.63
CA ASP A 8 -8.18 2.32 7.19
C ASP A 8 -9.55 2.09 6.53
N MET A 9 -9.90 0.83 6.23
CA MET A 9 -11.18 0.48 5.60
C MET A 9 -12.41 1.06 6.32
N PRO A 10 -12.51 1.04 7.67
CA PRO A 10 -13.67 1.62 8.35
C PRO A 10 -13.85 3.13 8.12
N ILE A 11 -12.76 3.85 7.86
CA ILE A 11 -12.80 5.29 7.58
C ILE A 11 -13.28 5.52 6.16
N THR A 12 -12.80 4.73 5.21
CA THR A 12 -13.23 4.81 3.81
C THR A 12 -14.73 4.53 3.64
N SER A 13 -15.28 3.57 4.40
CA SER A 13 -16.71 3.25 4.33
C SER A 13 -17.62 4.34 4.89
N GLU A 14 -17.12 5.14 5.83
CA GLU A 14 -17.92 6.15 6.54
C GLU A 14 -17.60 7.59 6.09
N HIS A 15 -16.74 7.78 5.08
CA HIS A 15 -16.23 9.11 4.68
C HIS A 15 -17.32 10.13 4.31
N HIS A 16 -18.47 9.65 3.83
CA HIS A 16 -19.61 10.48 3.46
C HIS A 16 -20.78 10.41 4.45
N THR A 17 -20.57 9.81 5.63
CA THR A 17 -21.62 9.65 6.63
C THR A 17 -21.43 10.64 7.78
N LYS A 18 -22.52 10.91 8.51
CA LYS A 18 -22.47 11.70 9.75
C LYS A 18 -21.68 11.00 10.88
N TYR A 19 -21.29 9.74 10.69
CA TYR A 19 -20.59 8.94 11.70
C TYR A 19 -19.08 8.92 11.51
N TYR A 20 -18.57 9.51 10.42
CA TYR A 20 -17.15 9.61 10.11
C TYR A 20 -16.26 9.93 11.32
N CYS A 21 -16.54 11.03 12.02
CA CYS A 21 -15.75 11.47 13.17
C CYS A 21 -15.83 10.46 14.33
N HIS A 22 -17.00 9.86 14.57
CA HIS A 22 -17.19 8.86 15.61
C HIS A 22 -16.41 7.57 15.30
N THR A 23 -16.44 7.13 14.04
CA THR A 23 -15.69 5.97 13.56
C THR A 23 -14.18 6.18 13.74
N ILE A 24 -13.66 7.35 13.34
CA ILE A 24 -12.26 7.70 13.54
C ILE A 24 -11.89 7.67 15.03
N ASP A 25 -12.70 8.31 15.88
CA ASP A 25 -12.41 8.36 17.31
C ASP A 25 -12.41 6.99 17.98
N PHE A 26 -13.32 6.10 17.56
CA PHE A 26 -13.37 4.72 18.03
C PHE A 26 -12.09 3.96 17.66
N PHE A 27 -11.74 3.94 16.37
CA PHE A 27 -10.57 3.19 15.88
C PHE A 27 -9.26 3.77 16.41
N ARG A 28 -9.15 5.09 16.53
CA ARG A 28 -8.00 5.76 17.13
C ARG A 28 -7.75 5.30 18.57
N ARG A 29 -8.81 5.20 19.40
CA ARG A 29 -8.70 4.70 20.78
C ARG A 29 -8.35 3.22 20.82
N LEU A 30 -8.98 2.42 19.96
CA LEU A 30 -8.72 0.98 19.86
C LEU A 30 -7.25 0.70 19.52
N TYR A 31 -6.74 1.32 18.45
CA TYR A 31 -5.36 1.11 18.02
C TYR A 31 -4.35 1.71 19.01
N SER A 32 -4.65 2.85 19.63
CA SER A 32 -3.80 3.39 20.69
C SER A 32 -3.69 2.42 21.86
N SER A 33 -4.80 1.82 22.32
CA SER A 33 -4.79 0.83 23.40
C SER A 33 -3.99 -0.44 23.04
N LEU A 34 -4.12 -0.88 21.78
CA LEU A 34 -3.44 -2.08 21.31
C LEU A 34 -1.95 -1.87 21.08
N LEU A 35 -1.55 -0.75 20.47
CA LEU A 35 -0.21 -0.54 19.92
C LEU A 35 0.65 0.40 20.76
N ASN A 36 0.06 1.34 21.50
CA ASN A 36 0.84 2.22 22.38
C ASN A 36 1.00 1.61 23.76
N ASN A 37 2.22 1.61 24.29
CA ASN A 37 2.55 1.22 25.66
C ASN A 37 2.05 -0.18 26.08
N ASN A 38 1.83 -1.08 25.11
CA ASN A 38 1.40 -2.44 25.37
C ASN A 38 2.61 -3.34 25.61
N SER A 39 2.85 -3.74 26.87
CA SER A 39 3.98 -4.61 27.25
C SER A 39 3.98 -5.97 26.56
N ASN A 40 2.82 -6.41 26.04
CA ASN A 40 2.66 -7.70 25.37
C ASN A 40 2.91 -7.61 23.85
N ILE A 41 3.05 -6.40 23.28
CA ILE A 41 3.24 -6.19 21.84
C ILE A 41 4.50 -5.35 21.62
N HIS A 42 5.57 -6.01 21.15
CA HIS A 42 6.82 -5.33 20.83
C HIS A 42 6.82 -4.65 19.45
N LYS A 43 6.19 -5.28 18.45
CA LYS A 43 6.04 -4.80 17.07
C LYS A 43 4.74 -5.32 16.47
N ALA A 44 4.16 -4.57 15.53
CA ALA A 44 3.02 -4.98 14.71
C ALA A 44 3.26 -4.58 13.26
N PHE A 45 2.73 -5.37 12.33
CA PHE A 45 2.70 -5.03 10.90
C PHE A 45 1.31 -4.47 10.57
N VAL A 46 1.24 -3.23 10.11
CA VAL A 46 -0.03 -2.57 9.79
C VAL A 46 -0.02 -2.19 8.32
N VAL A 47 -1.06 -2.62 7.59
CA VAL A 47 -1.23 -2.36 6.16
C VAL A 47 -2.56 -1.68 5.96
N GLY A 48 -2.56 -0.62 5.16
CA GLY A 48 -3.77 0.06 4.71
C GLY A 48 -3.60 0.60 3.31
N VAL A 49 -4.70 1.08 2.74
CA VAL A 49 -4.78 1.56 1.36
C VAL A 49 -4.34 3.03 1.27
N LEU A 50 -4.68 3.83 2.28
CA LEU A 50 -4.53 5.28 2.30
C LEU A 50 -3.26 5.72 3.05
N PRO A 51 -2.35 6.45 2.40
CA PRO A 51 -1.11 6.93 3.04
C PRO A 51 -1.35 7.98 4.14
N ILE A 52 -2.42 8.77 4.02
CA ILE A 52 -2.69 9.95 4.87
C ILE A 52 -3.32 9.55 6.22
N GLU A 53 -4.02 8.41 6.26
CA GLU A 53 -4.83 7.96 7.39
C GLU A 53 -3.98 7.37 8.55
N MET A 54 -2.77 6.88 8.26
CA MET A 54 -1.91 6.21 9.24
C MET A 54 -1.63 7.10 10.46
N HIS A 55 -1.29 8.36 10.24
CA HIS A 55 -0.97 9.29 11.33
C HIS A 55 -2.21 9.70 12.15
N MET A 56 -3.40 9.71 11.54
CA MET A 56 -4.64 10.10 12.23
C MET A 56 -5.13 9.00 13.17
N LEU A 57 -4.97 7.74 12.76
CA LEU A 57 -5.42 6.57 13.51
C LEU A 57 -4.40 6.04 14.54
N LEU A 58 -3.12 6.32 14.34
CA LEU A 58 -2.02 5.79 15.17
C LEU A 58 -1.23 6.90 15.89
N PRO A 59 -1.89 7.78 16.67
CA PRO A 59 -1.18 8.83 17.37
C PRO A 59 -0.21 8.23 18.39
N GLY A 60 1.08 8.57 18.29
CA GLY A 60 2.11 8.12 19.24
C GLY A 60 2.76 6.77 18.95
N VAL A 61 2.38 6.09 17.85
CA VAL A 61 3.10 4.91 17.37
C VAL A 61 4.30 5.38 16.53
N ASP A 62 5.51 4.93 16.86
CA ASP A 62 6.69 5.16 16.03
C ASP A 62 6.60 4.29 14.77
N LEU A 63 6.26 4.93 13.64
CA LEU A 63 6.11 4.26 12.35
C LEU A 63 7.47 4.24 11.63
N LEU A 64 8.02 3.04 11.41
CA LEU A 64 9.11 2.86 10.46
C LEU A 64 8.61 3.27 9.06
N SER A 65 9.12 4.39 8.54
CA SER A 65 8.61 4.99 7.30
C SER A 65 8.68 4.01 6.12
N TYR A 66 7.54 3.82 5.46
CA TYR A 66 7.39 3.01 4.24
C TYR A 66 8.34 3.42 3.10
N ASP A 67 8.73 4.70 3.04
CA ASP A 67 9.65 5.28 2.04
C ASP A 67 10.92 4.46 1.78
N ARG A 68 11.48 3.82 2.82
CA ARG A 68 12.75 3.07 2.70
C ARG A 68 12.59 1.66 2.13
N TYR A 69 11.35 1.18 2.04
CA TYR A 69 11.04 -0.19 1.63
C TYR A 69 10.10 -0.22 0.43
N VAL A 70 9.85 0.93 -0.19
CA VAL A 70 8.85 1.08 -1.24
C VAL A 70 9.15 0.25 -2.49
N ASP A 71 10.43 0.09 -2.79
CA ASP A 71 11.00 -0.73 -3.87
C ASP A 71 11.01 -2.23 -3.54
N GLN A 72 10.74 -2.63 -2.29
CA GLN A 72 10.69 -4.04 -1.91
C GLN A 72 9.33 -4.69 -2.16
N PHE A 73 8.28 -3.90 -2.36
CA PHE A 73 6.90 -4.40 -2.48
C PHE A 73 6.25 -4.08 -3.83
N ARG A 74 6.96 -3.40 -4.74
CA ARG A 74 6.48 -2.98 -6.06
C ARG A 74 7.59 -3.14 -7.09
N PHE A 75 7.24 -3.26 -8.37
CA PHE A 75 8.24 -3.22 -9.43
C PHE A 75 8.59 -1.79 -9.79
N THR A 76 9.85 -1.53 -10.02
CA THR A 76 10.36 -0.29 -10.61
C THR A 76 10.25 -0.33 -12.14
N GLU A 77 10.26 0.84 -12.78
CA GLU A 77 10.30 0.94 -14.25
C GLU A 77 11.38 0.05 -14.90
N PRO A 78 12.66 0.05 -14.44
CA PRO A 78 13.67 -0.83 -15.02
C PRO A 78 13.34 -2.32 -14.89
N GLU A 79 12.74 -2.74 -13.78
CA GLU A 79 12.33 -4.13 -13.56
C GLU A 79 11.18 -4.52 -14.49
N VAL A 80 10.19 -3.63 -14.67
CA VAL A 80 9.08 -3.86 -15.62
C VAL A 80 9.60 -3.96 -17.05
N ILE A 81 10.49 -3.07 -17.48
CA ILE A 81 11.12 -3.13 -18.80
C ILE A 81 11.89 -4.45 -18.97
N GLN A 82 12.68 -4.83 -17.97
CA GLN A 82 13.44 -6.08 -18.03
C GLN A 82 12.52 -7.31 -18.12
N LEU A 83 11.43 -7.32 -17.35
CA LEU A 83 10.45 -8.40 -17.37
C LEU A 83 9.70 -8.47 -18.70
N HIS A 84 9.32 -7.31 -19.25
CA HIS A 84 8.69 -7.20 -20.57
C HIS A 84 9.60 -7.73 -21.67
N CYS A 85 10.85 -7.24 -21.77
CA CYS A 85 11.81 -7.70 -22.77
C CYS A 85 12.12 -9.20 -22.69
N LYS A 86 12.05 -9.80 -21.50
CA LYS A 86 12.29 -11.24 -21.31
C LYS A 86 11.12 -12.14 -21.77
N HIS A 87 9.90 -11.60 -21.82
CA HIS A 87 8.69 -12.39 -22.08
C HIS A 87 7.88 -11.86 -23.28
N ILE A 88 8.42 -10.90 -24.03
CA ILE A 88 7.71 -10.23 -25.12
C ILE A 88 7.35 -11.21 -26.24
N ASN A 89 6.08 -11.19 -26.65
CA ASN A 89 5.53 -11.92 -27.80
C ASN A 89 4.80 -10.91 -28.71
N GLU A 90 4.50 -11.28 -29.96
CA GLU A 90 3.87 -10.37 -30.95
C GLU A 90 2.51 -9.79 -30.48
N ASP A 91 1.79 -10.51 -29.62
CA ASP A 91 0.48 -10.10 -29.09
C ASP A 91 0.56 -9.23 -27.81
N MET A 92 1.77 -8.99 -27.28
CA MET A 92 1.93 -8.20 -26.06
C MET A 92 1.82 -6.69 -26.31
N PRO A 93 1.06 -5.95 -25.47
CA PRO A 93 1.05 -4.49 -25.47
C PRO A 93 2.46 -3.88 -25.35
N SER A 94 2.64 -2.68 -25.88
CA SER A 94 3.89 -1.93 -25.71
C SER A 94 4.15 -1.59 -24.24
N ILE A 95 5.40 -1.26 -23.91
CA ILE A 95 5.78 -0.76 -22.59
C ILE A 95 5.01 0.54 -22.24
N ASP A 96 4.68 1.35 -23.26
CA ASP A 96 3.90 2.58 -23.06
C ASP A 96 2.45 2.26 -22.64
N ASN A 97 1.86 1.19 -23.19
CA ASN A 97 0.55 0.72 -22.73
C ASN A 97 0.62 0.22 -21.27
N LEU A 98 1.73 -0.40 -20.85
CA LEU A 98 1.91 -0.80 -19.45
C LEU A 98 2.00 0.40 -18.50
N ARG A 99 2.68 1.47 -18.93
CA ARG A 99 2.72 2.75 -18.20
C ARG A 99 1.33 3.31 -17.98
N ASP A 100 0.54 3.41 -19.04
CA ASP A 100 -0.79 3.99 -18.98
C ASP A 100 -1.77 3.14 -18.15
N LEU A 101 -1.65 1.81 -18.22
CA LEU A 101 -2.58 0.90 -17.54
C LEU A 101 -2.20 0.60 -16.09
N TYR A 102 -0.90 0.54 -15.77
CA TYR A 102 -0.41 -0.04 -14.52
C TYR A 102 0.66 0.79 -13.80
N GLY A 103 1.09 1.92 -14.39
CA GLY A 103 1.97 2.90 -13.78
C GLY A 103 1.23 3.88 -12.86
N GLY A 104 1.82 5.05 -12.63
CA GLY A 104 1.17 6.16 -11.92
C GLY A 104 1.30 6.18 -10.39
N TYR A 105 1.93 5.16 -9.77
CA TYR A 105 2.28 5.23 -8.35
C TYR A 105 3.68 5.82 -8.19
N TRP A 106 3.73 7.08 -7.76
CA TRP A 106 4.99 7.79 -7.55
C TRP A 106 5.35 7.83 -6.07
N VAL A 107 6.54 7.32 -5.75
CA VAL A 107 7.17 7.57 -4.46
C VAL A 107 8.49 8.29 -4.71
N ARG A 108 8.53 9.54 -4.24
CA ARG A 108 9.62 10.49 -4.53
C ARG A 108 9.80 10.69 -6.03
N LYS A 109 10.84 10.09 -6.61
CA LYS A 109 11.19 10.19 -8.04
C LYS A 109 11.16 8.81 -8.73
N CYS A 110 10.66 7.79 -8.05
CA CYS A 110 10.54 6.45 -8.58
C CYS A 110 9.07 6.19 -8.91
N GLU A 111 8.80 5.86 -10.17
CA GLU A 111 7.53 5.29 -10.58
C GLU A 111 7.52 3.79 -10.26
N LEU A 112 6.42 3.34 -9.67
CA LEU A 112 6.25 2.00 -9.16
C LEU A 112 5.00 1.35 -9.75
N TYR A 113 5.11 0.06 -10.01
CA TYR A 113 4.09 -0.74 -10.67
C TYR A 113 3.54 -1.79 -9.72
N ASN A 114 2.24 -2.09 -9.87
CA ASN A 114 1.58 -3.14 -9.09
C ASN A 114 2.10 -4.53 -9.51
N PRO A 115 2.76 -5.29 -8.62
CA PRO A 115 3.36 -6.58 -8.99
C PRO A 115 2.35 -7.59 -9.52
N ARG A 116 1.14 -7.65 -8.95
CA ARG A 116 0.12 -8.60 -9.36
C ARG A 116 -0.33 -8.34 -10.79
N LEU A 117 -0.48 -7.07 -11.17
CA LEU A 117 -0.90 -6.70 -12.52
C LEU A 117 0.20 -7.00 -13.54
N ILE A 118 1.46 -6.67 -13.21
CA ILE A 118 2.61 -7.00 -14.06
C ILE A 118 2.80 -8.51 -14.21
N ILE A 119 2.72 -9.28 -13.11
CA ILE A 119 2.80 -10.75 -13.18
C ILE A 119 1.67 -11.30 -14.03
N LYS A 120 0.42 -10.89 -13.76
CA LYS A 120 -0.75 -11.32 -14.54
C LYS A 120 -0.55 -11.04 -16.03
N TYR A 121 -0.03 -9.87 -16.36
CA TYR A 121 0.28 -9.48 -17.72
C TYR A 121 1.32 -10.39 -18.39
N ILE A 122 2.38 -10.76 -17.66
CA ILE A 122 3.43 -11.65 -18.18
C ILE A 122 2.95 -13.11 -18.29
N THR A 123 2.12 -13.58 -17.37
CA THR A 123 1.68 -14.99 -17.30
C THR A 123 0.42 -15.32 -18.11
N ASN A 124 -0.40 -14.34 -18.48
CA ASN A 124 -1.62 -14.58 -19.26
C ASN A 124 -1.38 -14.60 -20.79
N ASN A 125 -0.13 -14.79 -21.21
CA ASN A 125 0.25 -15.09 -22.59
C ASN A 125 0.74 -16.52 -22.72
#